data_AF-A0A8N5I5B5-F1
#
_entry.id   AF-A0A8N5I5B5-F1
#
_cell.length_a   1.000
_cell.length_b   1.000
_cell.length_c   1.000
_cell.angle_alpha   90.00
_cell.angle_beta   90.00
_cell.angle_gamma   90.00
#
_symmetry.space_group_name_H-M   'P 1'
#
loop_
_entity.id
_entity.type
_entity.pdbx_description
1 polymer ?
#
loop_
_entity_poly.entity_id
_entity_poly.type
_entity_poly.pdbx_seq_one_letter_code
_entity_poly.pdbx_strand_id
1 'polypeptide(L)'
;WERIGQDSPCEEEVKVQFAIDAVLAMFVIDAVLAMAHGLHSMLGEACPGGGLCAHMDPPDGRRLLTHIRRVAFNGSAGTPVSFNENGDAPGRYDIFQFQGGNGTGAYRAVGQWVQGLHLQEDAMAWGSNSSSPPPSGSAR
;
A
#
# COMPACT_ATOMS: atom_id res chain seq x y z
N TRP A 1 29.24 29.56 -12.81
CA TRP A 1 27.83 29.18 -12.70
C TRP A 1 27.77 27.71 -13.09
N GLU A 2 28.29 26.84 -12.24
CA GLU A 2 28.26 25.41 -12.51
C GLU A 2 26.84 24.90 -12.32
N ARG A 3 26.28 24.27 -13.37
CA ARG A 3 25.02 23.54 -13.29
C ARG A 3 25.19 22.41 -12.27
N ILE A 4 24.55 22.56 -11.10
CA ILE A 4 24.38 21.48 -10.13
C ILE A 4 23.64 20.36 -10.85
N GLY A 5 24.28 19.19 -10.94
CA GLY A 5 23.78 18.01 -11.63
C GLY A 5 22.43 17.59 -11.06
N GLN A 6 21.44 17.49 -11.95
CA GLN A 6 20.05 17.14 -11.66
C GLN A 6 19.82 15.69 -11.21
N ASP A 7 20.88 14.90 -11.01
CA ASP A 7 20.77 13.47 -10.66
C ASP A 7 21.80 13.13 -9.57
N SER A 8 21.59 13.63 -8.35
CA SER A 8 22.42 13.29 -7.19
C SER A 8 21.81 12.12 -6.40
N PRO A 9 22.60 11.18 -5.85
CA PRO A 9 22.10 10.05 -5.06
C PRO A 9 21.19 10.45 -3.88
N CYS A 10 21.44 11.62 -3.27
CA CYS A 10 20.58 12.15 -2.21
C CYS A 10 19.17 12.51 -2.71
N GLU A 11 18.98 12.86 -3.98
CA GLU A 11 17.66 13.20 -4.52
C GLU A 11 16.78 11.96 -4.70
N GLU A 12 17.39 10.82 -5.06
CA GLU A 12 16.68 9.54 -5.17
C GLU A 12 16.30 8.98 -3.80
N GLU A 13 17.18 9.10 -2.79
CA GLU A 13 16.84 8.73 -1.40
C GLU A 13 15.67 9.56 -0.86
N VAL A 14 15.65 10.87 -1.14
CA VAL A 14 14.55 11.77 -0.75
C VAL A 14 13.25 11.44 -1.50
N LYS A 15 13.31 11.05 -2.78
CA LYS A 15 12.14 10.57 -3.54
C LYS A 15 11.58 9.28 -2.97
N VAL A 16 12.44 8.33 -2.60
CA VAL A 16 12.02 7.06 -1.98
C VAL A 16 11.38 7.30 -0.62
N GLN A 17 11.98 8.15 0.23
CA GLN A 17 11.41 8.50 1.53
C GLN A 17 10.04 9.18 1.37
N PHE A 18 9.91 10.14 0.45
CA PHE A 18 8.63 10.79 0.18
C PHE A 18 7.57 9.82 -0.35
N ALA A 19 7.96 8.88 -1.21
CA ALA A 19 7.05 7.84 -1.70
C ALA A 19 6.59 6.91 -0.57
N ILE A 20 7.50 6.51 0.32
CA ILE A 20 7.17 5.69 1.50
C ILE A 20 6.24 6.46 2.45
N ASP A 21 6.52 7.73 2.71
CA ASP A 21 5.70 8.57 3.59
C ASP A 21 4.30 8.79 3.00
N ALA A 22 4.21 9.01 1.68
CA ALA A 22 2.93 9.09 0.98
C ALA A 22 2.14 7.78 1.08
N VAL A 23 2.82 6.62 0.92
CA VAL A 23 2.20 5.30 1.08
C VAL A 23 1.68 5.08 2.50
N LEU A 24 2.45 5.47 3.53
CA LEU A 24 2.03 5.37 4.93
C LEU A 24 0.80 6.25 5.22
N ALA A 25 0.75 7.45 4.67
CA ALA A 25 -0.41 8.33 4.82
C ALA A 25 -1.69 7.71 4.23
N MET A 26 -1.59 7.03 3.09
CA MET A 26 -2.73 6.36 2.45
C MET A 26 -3.34 5.28 3.35
N PHE A 27 -2.52 4.48 4.04
CA PHE A 27 -3.03 3.47 4.97
C PHE A 27 -3.81 4.09 6.14
N VAL A 28 -3.35 5.22 6.67
CA VAL A 28 -4.04 5.93 7.75
C VAL A 28 -5.37 6.50 7.27
N ILE A 29 -5.40 7.11 6.08
CA ILE A 29 -6.61 7.65 5.46
C ILE A 29 -7.65 6.53 5.26
N ASP A 30 -7.23 5.41 4.69
CA ASP A 30 -8.11 4.28 4.40
C ASP A 30 -8.63 3.63 5.69
N ALA A 31 -7.83 3.58 6.76
CA ALA A 31 -8.29 3.10 8.07
C ALA A 31 -9.39 4.00 8.67
N VAL A 32 -9.25 5.32 8.54
CA VAL A 32 -10.28 6.27 9.00
C VAL A 32 -11.55 6.16 8.14
N LEU A 33 -11.40 6.01 6.83
CA LEU A 33 -12.53 5.78 5.92
C LEU A 33 -13.27 4.48 6.23
N ALA A 34 -12.55 3.40 6.57
CA ALA A 34 -13.17 2.14 6.96
C ALA A 34 -14.05 2.30 8.22
N MET A 35 -13.58 3.05 9.22
CA MET A 35 -14.39 3.38 10.39
C MET A 35 -15.61 4.24 10.03
N ALA A 36 -15.44 5.24 9.16
CA ALA A 36 -16.52 6.11 8.71
C ALA A 36 -17.61 5.33 7.95
N HIS A 37 -17.22 4.44 7.03
CA HIS A 37 -18.14 3.56 6.31
C HIS A 37 -18.86 2.58 7.25
N GLY A 38 -18.15 2.01 8.23
CA GLY A 38 -18.76 1.15 9.24
C GLY A 38 -19.80 1.88 10.08
N LEU A 39 -19.48 3.09 10.54
CA LEU A 39 -20.42 3.95 11.28
C LEU A 39 -21.62 4.36 10.41
N HIS A 40 -21.40 4.70 9.14
CA HIS A 40 -22.47 5.07 8.22
C HIS A 40 -23.46 3.91 7.98
N SER A 41 -22.93 2.70 7.79
CA SER A 41 -23.75 1.49 7.66
C SER A 41 -24.56 1.22 8.94
N MET A 42 -23.93 1.32 10.11
CA MET A 42 -24.61 1.16 11.40
C MET A 42 -25.70 2.22 11.62
N LEU A 43 -25.44 3.46 11.22
CA LEU A 43 -26.38 4.58 11.34
C LEU A 43 -27.64 4.33 10.53
N GLY A 44 -27.49 3.86 9.28
CA GLY A 44 -28.63 3.55 8.42
C GLY A 44 -29.54 2.45 8.98
N GLU A 45 -28.97 1.47 9.67
CA GLU A 45 -29.73 0.38 10.31
C GLU A 45 -30.35 0.79 11.65
N ALA A 46 -29.61 1.53 12.48
CA ALA A 46 -30.04 1.89 13.83
C ALA A 46 -30.98 3.11 13.85
N CYS A 47 -30.87 4.01 12.87
CA CYS A 47 -31.59 5.29 12.84
C CYS A 47 -32.25 5.51 11.45
N PRO A 48 -33.33 4.77 11.11
CA PRO A 48 -33.99 4.86 9.79
C PRO A 48 -34.64 6.23 9.50
N GLY A 49 -34.82 7.08 10.51
CA GLY A 49 -35.31 8.46 10.36
C GLY A 49 -34.24 9.48 9.93
N GLY A 50 -32.98 9.05 9.78
CA GLY A 50 -31.85 9.93 9.50
C GLY A 50 -31.34 10.68 10.73
N GLY A 51 -30.09 11.16 10.65
CA GLY A 51 -29.42 11.84 11.76
C GLY A 51 -28.98 10.90 12.90
N LEU A 52 -28.35 11.47 13.92
CA LEU A 52 -27.87 10.73 15.09
C LEU A 52 -29.05 10.40 16.03
N CYS A 53 -29.14 9.17 16.50
CA CYS A 53 -30.17 8.73 17.46
C CYS A 53 -29.55 8.11 18.72
N ALA A 54 -30.36 7.87 19.77
CA ALA A 54 -29.88 7.38 21.07
C ALA A 54 -29.13 6.04 21.01
N HIS A 55 -29.31 5.24 19.95
CA HIS A 55 -28.56 3.99 19.73
C HIS A 55 -27.12 4.21 19.22
N MET A 56 -26.75 5.45 18.88
CA MET A 56 -25.44 5.83 18.37
C MET A 56 -24.65 6.69 19.36
N ASP A 57 -25.13 6.87 20.60
CA ASP A 57 -24.50 7.72 21.62
C ASP A 57 -24.41 7.01 23.00
N PRO A 58 -23.33 6.25 23.27
CA PRO A 58 -22.30 5.82 22.33
C PRO A 58 -22.76 4.61 21.49
N PRO A 59 -22.15 4.37 20.31
CA PRO A 59 -22.48 3.20 19.51
C PRO A 59 -22.01 1.91 20.20
N ASP A 60 -22.79 0.84 20.08
CA ASP A 60 -22.38 -0.50 20.51
C ASP A 60 -21.15 -0.95 19.70
N GLY A 61 -20.01 -1.07 20.39
CA GLY A 61 -18.73 -1.44 19.79
C GLY A 61 -18.72 -2.82 19.10
N ARG A 62 -19.49 -3.80 19.58
CA ARG A 62 -19.57 -5.14 18.94
C ARG A 62 -20.35 -5.07 17.63
N ARG A 63 -21.43 -4.28 17.62
CA ARG A 63 -22.17 -3.98 16.39
C ARG A 63 -21.30 -3.21 15.41
N LEU A 64 -20.66 -2.13 15.86
CA LEU A 64 -19.75 -1.33 15.04
C LEU A 64 -18.63 -2.17 14.42
N LEU A 65 -17.98 -3.04 15.20
CA LEU A 65 -16.96 -3.96 14.68
C LEU A 65 -17.50 -4.87 13.57
N THR A 66 -18.75 -5.32 13.70
CA THR A 66 -19.42 -6.15 12.68
C THR A 66 -19.61 -5.36 11.38
N HIS A 67 -19.97 -4.08 11.46
CA HIS A 67 -20.07 -3.21 10.28
C HIS A 67 -18.70 -2.91 9.67
N ILE A 68 -17.69 -2.58 10.49
CA ILE A 68 -16.31 -2.33 10.03
C ILE A 68 -15.76 -3.54 9.27
N ARG A 69 -15.96 -4.77 9.77
CA ARG A 69 -15.50 -5.99 9.08
C ARG A 69 -16.18 -6.27 7.75
N ARG A 70 -17.33 -5.64 7.47
CA ARG A 70 -18.10 -5.83 6.23
C ARG A 70 -17.90 -4.70 5.22
N VAL A 71 -17.09 -3.69 5.53
CA VAL A 71 -16.85 -2.61 4.57
C VAL A 71 -16.11 -3.13 3.35
N ALA A 72 -16.52 -2.63 2.19
CA ALA A 72 -15.86 -2.85 0.92
C ALA A 72 -15.98 -1.56 0.11
N PHE A 73 -14.86 -0.88 -0.10
CA PHE A 73 -14.81 0.41 -0.82
C PHE A 73 -13.46 0.57 -1.53
N ASN A 74 -13.38 1.52 -2.48
CA ASN A 74 -12.10 1.90 -3.08
C ASN A 74 -11.42 2.93 -2.18
N GLY A 75 -10.23 2.59 -1.71
CA GLY A 75 -9.37 3.46 -0.89
C GLY A 75 -8.81 4.64 -1.67
N SER A 76 -8.07 5.48 -0.96
CA SER A 76 -7.46 6.73 -1.46
C SER A 76 -6.51 6.52 -2.64
N ALA A 77 -5.90 5.34 -2.76
CA ALA A 77 -5.04 4.95 -3.89
C ALA A 77 -5.80 4.34 -5.07
N GLY A 78 -7.13 4.24 -5.00
CA GLY A 78 -7.94 3.45 -5.93
C GLY A 78 -7.84 1.93 -5.70
N THR A 79 -7.18 1.49 -4.64
CA THR A 79 -7.08 0.08 -4.25
C THR A 79 -8.28 -0.34 -3.41
N PRO A 80 -8.85 -1.54 -3.63
CA PRO A 80 -9.99 -2.00 -2.84
C PRO A 80 -9.57 -2.27 -1.39
N VAL A 81 -10.30 -1.70 -0.45
CA VAL A 81 -10.17 -1.91 1.00
C VAL A 81 -11.27 -2.85 1.45
N SER A 82 -10.88 -3.96 2.08
CA SER A 82 -11.79 -4.96 2.64
C SER A 82 -11.06 -5.76 3.71
N PHE A 83 -11.81 -6.50 4.52
CA PHE A 83 -11.27 -7.32 5.60
C PHE A 83 -11.69 -8.78 5.44
N ASN A 84 -10.80 -9.70 5.79
CA ASN A 84 -11.12 -11.13 5.92
C ASN A 84 -11.84 -11.43 7.25
N GLU A 85 -12.13 -12.70 7.51
CA GLU A 85 -12.82 -13.14 8.74
C GLU A 85 -12.07 -12.78 10.04
N ASN A 86 -10.74 -12.69 9.99
CA ASN A 86 -9.89 -12.31 11.12
C ASN A 86 -9.87 -10.79 11.34
N GLY A 87 -10.22 -10.01 10.30
CA GLY A 87 -10.11 -8.56 10.29
C GLY A 87 -8.85 -8.04 9.61
N ASP A 88 -8.12 -8.89 8.89
CA ASP A 88 -6.92 -8.48 8.15
C ASP A 88 -7.28 -7.98 6.76
N ALA A 89 -6.59 -6.94 6.30
CA ALA A 89 -6.61 -6.56 4.91
C ALA A 89 -5.90 -7.62 4.05
N PRO A 90 -6.32 -7.85 2.79
CA PRO A 90 -5.61 -8.75 1.90
C PRO A 90 -4.16 -8.29 1.70
N GLY A 91 -3.21 -9.21 1.89
CA GLY A 91 -1.79 -8.92 1.73
C GLY A 91 -1.46 -8.52 0.29
N ARG A 92 -0.86 -7.34 0.14
CA ARG A 92 -0.38 -6.81 -1.14
C ARG A 92 0.99 -6.17 -0.94
N TYR A 93 1.93 -6.53 -1.81
CA TYR A 93 3.29 -5.98 -1.78
C TYR A 93 3.69 -5.53 -3.18
N ASP A 94 4.31 -4.35 -3.26
CA ASP A 94 5.04 -3.92 -4.44
C ASP A 94 6.50 -4.37 -4.27
N ILE A 95 7.07 -4.99 -5.31
CA ILE A 95 8.42 -5.54 -5.29
C ILE A 95 9.33 -4.57 -6.03
N PHE A 96 10.38 -4.12 -5.35
CA PHE A 96 11.38 -3.22 -5.90
C PHE A 96 12.74 -3.92 -5.96
N GLN A 97 13.47 -3.64 -7.04
CA GLN A 97 14.87 -4.03 -7.18
C GLN A 97 15.73 -2.77 -7.18
N PHE A 98 16.79 -2.76 -6.39
CA PHE A 98 17.82 -1.73 -6.51
C PHE A 98 18.63 -1.98 -7.78
N GLN A 99 18.68 -0.98 -8.66
CA GLN A 99 19.38 -1.05 -9.95
C GLN A 99 20.36 0.12 -10.04
N GLY A 100 21.63 -0.17 -10.32
CA GLY A 100 22.67 0.83 -10.53
C GLY A 100 24.06 0.39 -10.05
N GLY A 101 25.05 1.27 -10.19
CA GLY A 101 26.44 1.04 -9.77
C GLY A 101 27.12 2.32 -9.31
N ASN A 102 28.17 2.19 -8.50
CA ASN A 102 29.02 3.27 -7.98
C ASN A 102 28.27 4.59 -7.68
N GLY A 103 27.37 4.56 -6.70
CA GLY A 103 26.75 5.76 -6.13
C GLY A 103 25.63 6.41 -6.96
N THR A 104 25.08 5.74 -7.97
CA THR A 104 23.98 6.26 -8.84
C THR A 104 22.81 5.28 -8.96
N GLY A 105 22.55 4.49 -7.92
CA GLY A 105 21.52 3.45 -7.98
C GLY A 105 20.17 3.87 -7.43
N ALA A 106 19.12 3.34 -8.03
CA ALA A 106 17.73 3.67 -7.74
C ALA A 106 16.90 2.40 -7.47
N TYR A 107 15.83 2.54 -6.69
CA TYR A 107 14.83 1.48 -6.55
C TYR A 107 13.84 1.54 -7.71
N ARG A 108 13.73 0.44 -8.45
CA ARG A 108 12.79 0.30 -9.57
C ARG A 108 11.74 -0.75 -9.23
N ALA A 109 10.48 -0.45 -9.50
CA ALA A 109 9.41 -1.44 -9.37
C ALA A 109 9.63 -2.56 -10.41
N VAL A 110 9.64 -3.81 -9.96
CA VAL A 110 9.88 -5.01 -10.80
C VAL A 110 8.81 -6.08 -10.63
N GLY A 111 7.78 -5.82 -9.82
CA GLY A 111 6.68 -6.76 -9.67
C GLY A 111 5.75 -6.41 -8.52
N GLN A 112 4.78 -7.28 -8.32
CA GLN A 112 3.80 -7.20 -7.25
C GLN A 112 3.47 -8.61 -6.74
N TRP A 113 3.08 -8.69 -5.47
CA TRP A 113 2.47 -9.87 -4.90
C TRP A 113 1.05 -9.53 -4.46
N VAL A 114 0.06 -10.05 -5.19
CA VAL A 114 -1.37 -9.92 -4.87
C VAL A 114 -2.01 -11.28 -5.07
N GLN A 115 -2.17 -12.05 -3.99
CA GLN A 115 -2.65 -13.45 -4.05
C GLN A 115 -1.78 -14.40 -4.91
N GLY A 116 -0.61 -13.92 -5.35
CA GLY A 116 0.26 -14.58 -6.31
C GLY A 116 1.40 -13.65 -6.70
N LEU A 117 2.52 -14.22 -7.15
CA LEU A 117 3.70 -13.47 -7.55
C LEU A 117 3.59 -13.08 -9.03
N HIS A 118 3.76 -11.79 -9.32
CA HIS A 118 3.84 -11.25 -10.67
C HIS A 118 5.12 -10.43 -10.81
N LEU A 119 6.14 -10.99 -11.49
CA LEU A 119 7.40 -10.30 -11.77
C LEU A 119 7.44 -9.82 -13.22
N GLN A 120 8.00 -8.64 -13.42
CA GLN A 120 8.30 -8.05 -14.72
C GLN A 120 9.77 -8.31 -15.02
N GLU A 121 10.06 -9.44 -15.67
CA GLU A 121 11.44 -9.85 -15.95
C GLU A 121 12.19 -8.86 -16.85
N ASP A 122 11.48 -8.20 -17.75
CA ASP A 122 11.98 -7.12 -18.60
C ASP A 122 12.34 -5.85 -17.83
N ALA A 123 11.73 -5.64 -16.66
CA ALA A 123 12.05 -4.52 -15.78
C ALA A 123 13.23 -4.82 -14.84
N MET A 124 13.62 -6.10 -14.68
CA MET A 124 14.72 -6.51 -13.80
C MET A 124 16.09 -6.33 -14.47
N ALA A 125 17.09 -5.96 -13.66
CA ALA A 125 18.47 -5.85 -14.10
C ALA A 125 19.38 -6.63 -13.16
N TRP A 126 20.26 -7.43 -13.75
CA TRP A 126 21.30 -8.18 -13.06
C TRP A 126 22.65 -7.60 -13.49
N GLY A 127 23.64 -7.59 -12.59
CA GLY A 127 24.92 -6.91 -12.81
C GLY A 127 25.53 -7.16 -14.20
N SER A 128 26.30 -6.19 -14.72
CA SER A 128 26.87 -6.21 -16.08
C SER A 128 25.86 -6.18 -17.24
N ASN A 129 24.74 -5.46 -17.09
CA ASN A 129 23.72 -5.31 -18.15
C ASN A 129 23.07 -6.64 -18.58
N SER A 130 23.06 -7.64 -17.69
CA SER A 130 22.44 -8.93 -17.99
C SER A 130 20.94 -8.89 -17.65
N SER A 131 20.12 -9.35 -18.60
CA SER A 131 18.67 -9.53 -18.42
C SER A 131 18.31 -10.86 -17.78
N SER A 132 19.30 -11.69 -17.42
CA SER A 132 19.09 -13.00 -16.81
C SER A 132 19.73 -13.07 -15.43
N PRO A 133 19.06 -13.72 -14.45
CA PRO A 133 19.59 -13.87 -13.11
C PRO A 133 20.90 -14.69 -13.13
N PRO A 134 21.87 -14.35 -12.25
CA PRO A 134 23.07 -15.14 -12.12
C PRO A 134 22.73 -16.57 -11.67
N PRO A 135 23.52 -17.57 -12.09
CA PRO A 135 23.31 -18.95 -11.66
C PRO A 135 23.42 -19.05 -10.13
N SER A 136 22.46 -19.72 -9.51
CA SER A 136 22.35 -19.90 -8.06
C SER A 136 23.14 -21.12 -7.51
N GLY A 137 24.05 -21.69 -8.31
CA GLY A 137 24.85 -22.85 -7.94
C GLY A 137 26.04 -22.51 -7.03
N SER A 138 26.43 -23.42 -6.14
CA SER A 138 27.67 -23.31 -5.35
C SER A 138 28.86 -23.13 -6.28
N ALA A 139 29.62 -22.05 -6.09
CA ALA A 139 31.00 -21.99 -6.57
C ALA A 139 31.72 -23.22 -5.96
N ARG A 140 32.23 -24.09 -6.83
CA ARG A 140 32.97 -25.28 -6.42
C ARG A 140 34.46 -24.97 -6.42
#